data_AF-A0A2G9PX45-F1
#
_entry.id   AF-A0A2G9PX45-F1
#
_cell.length_a   1.000
_cell.length_b   1.000
_cell.length_c   1.000
_cell.angle_alpha   90.00
_cell.angle_beta   90.00
_cell.angle_gamma   90.00
#
_symmetry.space_group_name_H-M   'P 1'
#
loop_
_entity.id
_entity.type
_entity.pdbx_description
1 polymer ?
#
loop_
_entity_poly.entity_id
_entity_poly.type
_entity_poly.pdbx_seq_one_letter_code
_entity_poly.pdbx_strand_id
1 'polypeptide(L)'
;MNMQDILEEKILKVIQDAGEPLETKEIQQLLENFNLKNITRTKVFYRLTNLRGEGQIKGKFVGPGKGVWIWWIQMVIAKKGGKNE
;
A
#
# COMPACT_ATOMS: atom_id res chain seq x y z
N MET A 1 9.05 15.27 -10.02
CA MET A 1 8.29 14.32 -9.17
C MET A 1 8.06 15.00 -7.84
N ASN A 2 6.80 15.13 -7.41
CA ASN A 2 6.47 15.80 -6.15
C ASN A 2 6.62 14.82 -4.96
N MET A 3 6.61 15.34 -3.72
CA MET A 3 6.79 14.51 -2.52
C MET A 3 5.70 13.43 -2.34
N GLN A 4 4.49 13.66 -2.86
CA GLN A 4 3.41 12.69 -2.77
C GLN A 4 3.63 11.52 -3.71
N ASP A 5 4.11 11.77 -4.93
CA ASP A 5 4.47 10.74 -5.90
C ASP A 5 5.56 9.81 -5.32
N ILE A 6 6.56 10.39 -4.63
CA ILE A 6 7.63 9.62 -3.97
C ILE A 6 7.06 8.74 -2.85
N LEU A 7 6.20 9.31 -2.00
CA LEU A 7 5.58 8.56 -0.90
C LEU A 7 4.72 7.41 -1.41
N GLU A 8 3.95 7.65 -2.46
CA GLU A 8 3.13 6.63 -3.12
C GLU A 8 3.98 5.48 -3.67
N GLU A 9 5.02 5.79 -4.44
CA GLU A 9 5.95 4.80 -4.98
C GLU A 9 6.55 3.94 -3.84
N LYS A 10 6.95 4.56 -2.72
CA LYS A 10 7.52 3.81 -1.60
C LYS A 10 6.47 2.97 -0.87
N ILE A 11 5.24 3.44 -0.73
CA ILE A 11 4.14 2.63 -0.16
C ILE A 11 3.90 1.39 -1.01
N LEU A 12 3.77 1.55 -2.32
CA LEU A 12 3.54 0.44 -3.24
C LEU A 12 4.70 -0.56 -3.19
N LYS A 13 5.94 -0.06 -3.18
CA LYS A 13 7.13 -0.89 -3.01
C LYS A 13 7.10 -1.70 -1.71
N VAL A 14 6.81 -1.06 -0.57
CA VAL A 14 6.74 -1.73 0.74
C VAL A 14 5.70 -2.85 0.73
N ILE A 15 4.49 -2.59 0.21
CA ILE A 15 3.42 -3.59 0.16
C ILE A 15 3.77 -4.73 -0.80
N GLN A 16 4.37 -4.42 -1.94
CA GLN A 16 4.79 -5.42 -2.93
C GLN A 16 5.90 -6.32 -2.38
N ASP A 17 6.92 -5.72 -1.75
CA ASP A 17 8.07 -6.44 -1.19
C ASP A 17 7.68 -7.30 0.02
N ALA A 18 6.67 -6.91 0.79
CA ALA A 18 6.18 -7.67 1.94
C ALA A 18 5.55 -9.01 1.57
N GLY A 19 4.82 -9.07 0.44
CA GLY A 19 4.15 -10.31 -0.01
C GLY A 19 2.98 -10.77 0.88
N GLU A 20 2.67 -10.07 1.97
CA GLU A 20 1.61 -10.38 2.93
C GLU A 20 0.83 -9.11 3.35
N PRO A 21 -0.37 -9.25 3.92
CA PRO A 21 -1.12 -8.09 4.42
C PRO A 21 -0.42 -7.41 5.58
N LEU A 22 -0.20 -6.09 5.45
CA LEU A 22 0.41 -5.26 6.49
C LEU A 22 -0.60 -4.29 7.10
N GLU A 23 -0.43 -3.95 8.37
CA GLU A 23 -1.12 -2.85 9.01
C GLU A 23 -0.56 -1.48 8.59
N THR A 24 -1.36 -0.42 8.74
CA THR A 24 -0.88 0.96 8.48
C THR A 24 0.35 1.33 9.33
N LYS A 25 0.44 0.81 10.57
CA LYS A 25 1.58 1.08 11.45
C LYS A 25 2.86 0.44 10.93
N GLU A 26 2.78 -0.81 10.49
CA GLU A 26 3.92 -1.54 9.93
C GLU A 26 4.44 -0.87 8.66
N ILE A 27 3.53 -0.49 7.75
CA ILE A 27 3.89 0.26 6.53
C ILE A 27 4.59 1.57 6.90
N GLN A 28 4.07 2.31 7.88
CA GLN A 28 4.69 3.56 8.32
C GLN A 28 6.11 3.33 8.87
N GLN A 29 6.33 2.29 9.67
CA GLN A 29 7.64 1.94 10.21
C GLN A 29 8.63 1.54 9.10
N LEU A 30 8.18 0.75 8.12
CA LEU A 30 9.01 0.38 6.97
C LEU A 30 9.38 1.60 6.10
N LEU A 31 8.50 2.60 6.03
CA LEU A 31 8.78 3.86 5.33
C LEU A 31 9.87 4.72 6.00
N GLU A 32 10.14 4.53 7.28
CA GLU A 32 11.23 5.24 7.99
C GLU A 32 12.60 4.91 7.38
N ASN A 33 12.76 3.71 6.81
CA ASN A 33 14.00 3.28 6.14
C ASN A 33 14.33 4.08 4.87
N PHE A 34 13.38 4.85 4.33
CA PHE A 34 13.56 5.62 3.09
C PHE A 34 13.98 7.08 3.35
N ASN A 35 14.31 7.44 4.59
CA ASN A 35 14.73 8.79 5.01
C ASN A 35 13.76 9.91 4.58
N LEU A 36 12.46 9.59 4.52
CA LEU A 36 11.40 10.52 4.18
C LEU A 36 11.04 11.38 5.40
N LYS A 37 11.04 12.70 5.24
CA LYS A 37 10.69 13.61 6.34
C LYS A 37 9.18 13.70 6.53
N ASN A 38 8.74 13.82 7.79
CA ASN A 38 7.35 14.16 8.16
C ASN A 38 6.30 13.14 7.66
N ILE A 39 6.64 11.84 7.68
CA ILE A 39 5.71 10.75 7.42
C ILE A 39 4.97 10.42 8.73
N THR A 40 3.66 10.59 8.72
CA THR A 40 2.80 10.27 9.87
C THR A 40 1.84 9.15 9.52
N ARG A 41 1.39 8.40 10.52
CA ARG A 41 0.40 7.32 10.32
C ARG A 41 -0.86 7.80 9.60
N THR A 42 -1.33 9.02 9.91
CA THR A 42 -2.49 9.63 9.24
C THR A 42 -2.24 9.88 7.76
N LYS A 43 -1.05 10.39 7.38
CA LYS A 43 -0.70 10.60 5.97
C LYS A 43 -0.60 9.28 5.21
N VAL A 44 0.01 8.27 5.82
CA VAL A 44 0.12 6.92 5.24
C VAL A 44 -1.27 6.32 5.05
N PHE A 45 -2.13 6.38 6.07
CA PHE A 45 -3.52 5.90 5.99
C PHE A 45 -4.32 6.57 4.87
N TYR A 46 -4.23 7.90 4.77
CA TYR A 46 -4.89 8.66 3.71
C TYR A 46 -4.44 8.19 2.32
N ARG A 47 -3.12 8.01 2.11
CA ARG A 47 -2.58 7.51 0.84
C ARG A 47 -3.07 6.10 0.53
N LEU A 48 -3.00 5.19 1.49
CA LEU A 48 -3.49 3.82 1.33
C LEU A 48 -4.98 3.76 0.94
N THR A 49 -5.79 4.67 1.50
CA THR A 49 -7.20 4.77 1.18
C THR A 49 -7.41 5.21 -0.28
N ASN A 50 -6.62 6.17 -0.77
CA ASN A 50 -6.67 6.61 -2.17
C ASN A 50 -6.21 5.49 -3.12
N LEU A 51 -5.07 4.85 -2.85
CA LEU A 51 -4.55 3.75 -3.66
C LEU A 51 -5.52 2.57 -3.73
N ARG A 52 -6.24 2.30 -2.64
CA ARG A 52 -7.32 1.32 -2.60
C ARG A 52 -8.51 1.75 -3.47
N GLY A 53 -8.89 3.03 -3.42
CA GLY A 53 -9.95 3.60 -4.26
C GLY A 53 -9.63 3.57 -5.76
N GLU A 54 -8.35 3.73 -6.10
CA GLU A 54 -7.80 3.64 -7.45
C GLU A 54 -7.59 2.20 -7.93
N GLY A 55 -7.74 1.21 -7.04
CA GLY A 55 -7.60 -0.21 -7.36
C GLY A 55 -6.16 -0.70 -7.51
N GLN A 56 -5.17 0.09 -7.06
CA GLN A 56 -3.75 -0.31 -7.07
C GLN A 56 -3.43 -1.31 -5.94
N ILE A 57 -4.09 -1.15 -4.79
CA ILE A 57 -3.97 -2.07 -3.66
C ILE A 57 -5.35 -2.52 -3.18
N LYS A 58 -5.36 -3.59 -2.39
CA LYS A 58 -6.52 -3.97 -1.59
C LYS A 58 -6.33 -3.53 -0.15
N GLY A 59 -7.45 -3.36 0.54
CA GLY A 59 -7.45 -3.13 1.97
C GLY A 59 -8.77 -3.52 2.61
N LYS A 60 -8.70 -3.99 3.85
CA LYS A 60 -9.85 -4.44 4.65
C LYS A 60 -9.65 -4.06 6.11
N PHE A 61 -10.74 -3.64 6.75
CA PHE A 61 -10.80 -3.52 8.20
C PHE A 61 -11.11 -4.87 8.83
N VAL A 62 -10.33 -5.29 9.82
CA VAL A 62 -10.46 -6.57 10.51
C VAL A 62 -10.56 -6.37 12.03
N GLY A 63 -11.40 -7.18 12.67
CA GLY A 63 -11.62 -7.18 14.12
C GLY A 63 -12.85 -6.36 14.58
N PRO A 64 -13.45 -6.73 15.73
CA PRO A 64 -14.57 -6.00 16.32
C PRO A 64 -14.12 -4.71 17.01
N GLY A 65 -14.94 -3.66 16.97
CA GLY A 65 -14.70 -2.40 17.68
C GLY A 65 -13.45 -1.65 17.18
N LYS A 66 -12.38 -1.62 17.97
CA LYS A 66 -11.09 -0.98 17.65
C LYS A 66 -10.22 -1.88 16.76
N GLY A 67 -10.80 -2.42 15.69
CA GLY A 67 -10.09 -3.23 14.70
C GLY A 67 -8.97 -2.46 13.98
N VAL A 68 -8.32 -3.13 13.04
CA VAL A 68 -7.20 -2.57 12.28
C VAL A 68 -7.41 -2.70 10.78
N TRP A 69 -6.83 -1.78 10.02
CA TRP A 69 -6.77 -1.88 8.58
C TRP A 69 -5.53 -2.65 8.16
N ILE A 70 -5.75 -3.68 7.34
CA ILE A 70 -4.70 -4.43 6.64
C ILE A 70 -4.73 -4.12 5.15
N TRP A 71 -3.55 -4.10 4.52
CA TRP A 71 -3.33 -3.65 3.14
C TRP A 71 -2.42 -4.64 2.40
N TRP A 72 -2.74 -4.95 1.15
CA TRP A 72 -1.93 -5.86 0.34
C TRP A 72 -2.04 -5.53 -1.14
N ILE A 73 -1.08 -5.99 -1.95
CA ILE A 73 -1.07 -5.72 -3.38
C ILE A 73 -2.27 -6.39 -4.05
N GLN A 74 -2.95 -5.67 -4.93
CA GLN A 74 -3.87 -6.31 -5.87
C GLN A 74 -3.00 -6.96 -6.94
N MET A 75 -2.72 -8.27 -6.83
CA MET A 75 -2.13 -9.01 -7.94
C MET A 75 -3.11 -8.94 -9.12
N VAL A 76 -2.86 -8.01 -10.04
CA VAL A 76 -3.39 -8.11 -11.38
C VAL A 76 -2.59 -9.24 -12.00
N ILE A 77 -3.17 -10.45 -12.02
CA ILE A 77 -2.66 -11.51 -12.86
C ILE A 77 -2.70 -10.92 -14.27
N ALA A 78 -1.54 -10.50 -14.78
CA ALA A 78 -1.41 -10.18 -16.18
C ALA A 78 -1.85 -11.45 -16.90
N LYS A 79 -3.02 -11.41 -17.55
CA LYS A 79 -3.34 -12.40 -18.57
C LYS A 79 -2.21 -12.26 -19.59
N LYS A 80 -1.18 -13.10 -19.48
CA LYS A 80 -0.22 -13.32 -20.56
C LYS A 80 -1.09 -13.62 -21.77
N GLY A 81 -1.03 -12.73 -22.76
CA GLY A 81 -1.89 -12.78 -23.93
C GLY A 81 -1.82 -14.15 -24.57
N GLY A 82 -2.95 -14.84 -24.62
CA GLY A 82 -3.18 -15.90 -25.59
C GLY A 82 -3.36 -15.23 -26.94
N LYS A 83 -2.25 -14.94 -27.61
CA LYS A 83 -2.20 -14.82 -29.07
C LYS A 83 -1.79 -16.22 -29.54
N ASN A 84 -2.78 -17.07 -29.77
CA ASN A 84 -2.59 -18.24 -30.62
C ASN A 84 -3.20 -17.87 -31.96
N GLU A 85 -2.26 -17.71 -32.90
CA GLU A 85 -2.32 -17.99 -34.34
C GLU A 85 -3.68 -18.39 -34.94
#